data_AF-A0AAW7SV12-F1
#
_entry.id   AF-A0AAW7SV12-F1
#
_cell.length_a   1.000
_cell.length_b   1.000
_cell.length_c   1.000
_cell.angle_alpha   90.00
_cell.angle_beta   90.00
_cell.angle_gamma   90.00
#
_symmetry.space_group_name_H-M   'P 1'
#
loop_
_entity.id
_entity.type
_entity.pdbx_description
1 polymer ?
#
loop_
_entity_poly.entity_id
_entity_poly.type
_entity_poly.pdbx_seq_one_letter_code
_entity_poly.pdbx_strand_id
1 'polypeptide(L)'
;MKFSKRPTPRGLSIAIAAAIASMAGPVHAQTSGDGALSDGNGAVASGDYSVAIGTAVTSAGPRSLSFGYASTAAGADSIVLGTSSTAQTNAVAVGNTTAAGTNATAMGFAATAAGNGSVAIGTGAVANNSQDVAIGSGSTTGAAHPLSSFGIAGENYSVAGSTSNGVVSFGAPQSPRQLTNVAAGAVSATSLDAVNGSELYQMGQAVGSLSTSTSQSVTSLSTATANNATGVAAVSSGLATLSTTASQSLSSLSTGLSSNTANVTSLSSSAASSVGSLSTSVAGAGTALASLSTGIAQSATSLSTGLASNTASVTSLSSSTASGFGSLSTGLSDVGTTVASLSMSTAAGFSSLSTSTAQTVSSLSTGAASAIGSLSTGTAQAVTSLSTGLTSNTANITSLSSSTASGFGSLSTGLSDVGTTVASLSTSTAAGFSSLSTSTAQTVSSLSTGAASAIGSLSTGTAQAVTSL
;
A
#
# COMPACT_ATOMS: atom_id res chain seq x y z
N MET A 1 128.66 -55.17 -118.22
CA MET A 1 129.57 -54.10 -117.72
C MET A 1 128.98 -52.77 -118.16
N LYS A 2 128.76 -51.71 -117.38
CA LYS A 2 128.95 -51.37 -115.97
C LYS A 2 127.85 -50.34 -115.65
N PHE A 3 127.07 -50.57 -114.61
CA PHE A 3 126.13 -49.59 -114.08
C PHE A 3 126.90 -48.41 -113.49
N SER A 4 126.60 -47.19 -113.93
CA SER A 4 127.11 -45.97 -113.31
C SER A 4 126.34 -45.71 -112.00
N LYS A 5 127.02 -45.90 -110.88
CA LYS A 5 126.54 -45.76 -109.51
C LYS A 5 126.47 -44.27 -109.19
N ARG A 6 125.27 -43.73 -108.87
CA ARG A 6 125.14 -42.37 -108.32
C ARG A 6 125.87 -42.29 -106.96
N PRO A 7 126.63 -41.22 -106.68
CA PRO A 7 127.18 -41.00 -105.34
C PRO A 7 126.06 -40.53 -104.40
N THR A 8 125.90 -41.20 -103.26
CA THR A 8 125.19 -40.67 -102.10
C THR A 8 126.02 -39.54 -101.47
N PRO A 9 125.44 -38.39 -101.07
CA PRO A 9 126.18 -37.44 -100.24
C PRO A 9 126.35 -38.06 -98.86
N ARG A 10 127.58 -38.51 -98.55
CA ARG A 10 128.01 -38.77 -97.19
C ARG A 10 128.52 -37.46 -96.59
N GLY A 11 128.11 -37.24 -95.34
CA GLY A 11 128.33 -36.04 -94.56
C GLY A 11 129.74 -35.47 -94.69
N LEU A 12 129.80 -34.22 -95.11
CA LEU A 12 130.98 -33.39 -95.05
C LEU A 12 130.53 -31.96 -94.69
N SER A 13 129.96 -31.80 -93.49
CA SER A 13 129.64 -30.46 -92.97
C SER A 13 129.65 -30.34 -91.44
N ILE A 14 129.65 -31.44 -90.68
CA ILE A 14 129.68 -31.36 -89.20
C ILE A 14 131.12 -31.36 -88.64
N ALA A 15 132.07 -32.03 -89.30
CA ALA A 15 133.44 -32.14 -88.78
C ALA A 15 134.31 -30.88 -88.97
N ILE A 16 133.97 -29.98 -89.89
CA ILE A 16 134.69 -28.70 -90.10
C ILE A 16 134.08 -27.57 -89.25
N ALA A 17 132.79 -27.65 -88.89
CA ALA A 17 132.16 -26.67 -88.01
C ALA A 17 132.68 -26.74 -86.55
N ALA A 18 133.10 -27.91 -86.09
CA ALA A 18 133.62 -28.09 -84.72
C ALA A 18 135.10 -27.70 -84.56
N ALA A 19 135.91 -27.70 -85.62
CA ALA A 19 137.35 -27.40 -85.53
C ALA A 19 137.68 -25.88 -85.49
N ILE A 20 136.70 -25.01 -85.74
CA ILE A 20 136.81 -23.54 -85.58
C ILE A 20 136.25 -23.09 -84.21
N ALA A 21 135.91 -24.03 -83.32
CA ALA A 21 135.26 -23.73 -82.04
C ALA A 21 136.21 -23.29 -80.89
N SER A 22 137.51 -23.06 -81.11
CA SER A 22 138.44 -22.86 -79.98
C SER A 22 139.63 -21.92 -80.25
N MET A 23 139.39 -20.60 -80.38
CA MET A 23 140.41 -19.56 -80.15
C MET A 23 139.74 -18.24 -79.72
N ALA A 24 139.40 -18.07 -78.43
CA ALA A 24 139.13 -16.81 -77.73
C ALA A 24 138.35 -15.69 -78.48
N GLY A 25 137.09 -15.97 -78.86
CA GLY A 25 136.14 -15.05 -79.47
C GLY A 25 134.69 -15.55 -79.28
N PRO A 26 133.65 -14.85 -79.77
CA PRO A 26 132.24 -15.18 -79.56
C PRO A 26 131.96 -16.69 -79.72
N VAL A 27 131.25 -17.29 -78.75
CA VAL A 27 130.83 -18.70 -78.79
C VAL A 27 129.89 -18.87 -79.98
N HIS A 28 130.22 -19.72 -80.95
CA HIS A 28 129.34 -19.90 -82.12
C HIS A 28 128.06 -20.66 -81.73
N ALA A 29 127.04 -20.60 -82.58
CA ALA A 29 125.79 -21.33 -82.39
C ALA A 29 126.05 -22.85 -82.25
N GLN A 30 125.39 -23.49 -81.29
CA GLN A 30 125.47 -24.93 -81.02
C GLN A 30 124.14 -25.58 -81.38
N THR A 31 124.15 -26.54 -82.29
CA THR A 31 122.96 -27.29 -82.71
C THR A 31 123.19 -28.77 -82.41
N SER A 32 122.42 -29.36 -81.49
CA SER A 32 122.55 -30.78 -81.12
C SER A 32 121.26 -31.58 -81.21
N GLY A 33 120.09 -30.92 -81.26
CA GLY A 33 118.81 -31.59 -81.48
C GLY A 33 118.61 -32.02 -82.93
N ASP A 34 117.90 -33.12 -83.17
CA ASP A 34 117.58 -33.58 -84.52
C ASP A 34 116.68 -32.57 -85.24
N GLY A 35 117.00 -32.19 -86.48
CA GLY A 35 116.24 -31.18 -87.24
C GLY A 35 116.20 -29.77 -86.62
N ALA A 36 117.05 -29.46 -85.65
CA ALA A 36 117.08 -28.17 -84.98
C ALA A 36 117.79 -27.07 -85.79
N LEU A 37 117.50 -25.81 -85.47
CA LEU A 37 118.13 -24.62 -86.05
C LEU A 37 118.70 -23.75 -84.92
N SER A 38 119.99 -23.38 -85.00
CA SER A 38 120.51 -22.28 -84.20
C SER A 38 121.28 -21.25 -85.02
N ASP A 39 121.06 -19.97 -84.72
CA ASP A 39 121.69 -18.83 -85.36
C ASP A 39 122.01 -17.73 -84.33
N GLY A 40 123.24 -17.23 -84.32
CA GLY A 40 123.71 -16.19 -83.40
C GLY A 40 124.73 -16.64 -82.34
N ASN A 41 125.40 -15.66 -81.72
CA ASN A 41 126.50 -15.87 -80.76
C ASN A 41 125.99 -16.53 -79.47
N GLY A 42 126.40 -17.76 -79.20
CA GLY A 42 126.03 -18.52 -78.01
C GLY A 42 124.60 -19.07 -78.06
N ALA A 43 123.96 -19.07 -79.23
CA ALA A 43 122.67 -19.71 -79.42
C ALA A 43 122.82 -21.24 -79.28
N VAL A 44 121.97 -21.89 -78.49
CA VAL A 44 122.00 -23.34 -78.26
C VAL A 44 120.63 -23.93 -78.60
N ALA A 45 120.55 -24.76 -79.63
CA ALA A 45 119.35 -25.53 -79.97
C ALA A 45 119.61 -27.02 -79.70
N SER A 46 119.22 -27.48 -78.52
CA SER A 46 119.50 -28.84 -78.04
C SER A 46 118.30 -29.78 -78.04
N GLY A 47 117.07 -29.24 -78.11
CA GLY A 47 115.86 -30.06 -78.30
C GLY A 47 115.64 -30.44 -79.77
N ASP A 48 115.07 -31.61 -80.03
CA ASP A 48 114.71 -32.03 -81.40
C ASP A 48 113.69 -31.05 -82.02
N TYR A 49 113.88 -30.67 -83.26
CA TYR A 49 113.07 -29.70 -84.01
C TYR A 49 112.98 -28.32 -83.33
N SER A 50 113.95 -27.97 -82.49
CA SER A 50 113.99 -26.67 -81.81
C SER A 50 114.60 -25.56 -82.65
N VAL A 51 114.30 -24.31 -82.32
CA VAL A 51 114.79 -23.12 -83.03
C VAL A 51 115.34 -22.10 -82.03
N ALA A 52 116.65 -21.87 -82.03
CA ALA A 52 117.33 -20.90 -81.17
C ALA A 52 118.00 -19.79 -81.99
N ILE A 53 117.40 -18.59 -82.05
CA ILE A 53 117.90 -17.47 -82.84
C ILE A 53 118.21 -16.26 -81.95
N GLY A 54 119.45 -15.79 -81.95
CA GLY A 54 119.89 -14.61 -81.22
C GLY A 54 121.14 -14.84 -80.38
N THR A 55 121.39 -13.96 -79.40
CA THR A 55 122.61 -14.04 -78.58
C THR A 55 122.34 -14.73 -77.25
N ALA A 56 123.14 -15.74 -76.90
CA ALA A 56 123.04 -16.49 -75.64
C ALA A 56 121.63 -17.09 -75.38
N VAL A 57 120.88 -17.40 -76.44
CA VAL A 57 119.56 -18.03 -76.32
C VAL A 57 119.70 -19.55 -76.23
N THR A 58 118.80 -20.24 -75.53
CA THR A 58 118.81 -21.70 -75.39
C THR A 58 117.43 -22.30 -75.62
N SER A 59 117.26 -23.09 -76.67
CA SER A 59 116.06 -23.89 -76.92
C SER A 59 116.35 -25.35 -76.56
N ALA A 60 116.08 -25.70 -75.30
CA ALA A 60 116.40 -27.01 -74.74
C ALA A 60 115.27 -28.03 -74.89
N GLY A 61 114.02 -27.57 -74.91
CA GLY A 61 112.88 -28.47 -75.09
C GLY A 61 112.72 -28.94 -76.55
N PRO A 62 112.25 -30.17 -76.81
CA PRO A 62 111.89 -30.58 -78.15
C PRO A 62 110.74 -29.70 -78.70
N ARG A 63 110.80 -29.34 -79.98
CA ARG A 63 109.87 -28.47 -80.69
C ARG A 63 109.73 -27.07 -80.06
N SER A 64 110.75 -26.63 -79.31
CA SER A 64 110.76 -25.33 -78.66
C SER A 64 111.35 -24.22 -79.55
N LEU A 65 110.99 -22.98 -79.27
CA LEU A 65 111.49 -21.80 -79.97
C LEU A 65 112.03 -20.79 -78.96
N SER A 66 113.26 -20.30 -79.15
CA SER A 66 113.83 -19.15 -78.47
C SER A 66 114.33 -18.12 -79.47
N PHE A 67 113.84 -16.89 -79.37
CA PHE A 67 114.29 -15.77 -80.18
C PHE A 67 114.64 -14.57 -79.29
N GLY A 68 115.86 -14.01 -79.41
CA GLY A 68 116.24 -12.76 -78.72
C GLY A 68 117.60 -12.78 -78.02
N TYR A 69 117.65 -12.46 -76.72
CA TYR A 69 118.89 -12.33 -75.96
C TYR A 69 118.80 -13.04 -74.61
N ALA A 70 119.77 -13.89 -74.29
CA ALA A 70 119.90 -14.56 -72.98
C ALA A 70 118.63 -15.30 -72.51
N SER A 71 117.80 -15.79 -73.43
CA SER A 71 116.49 -16.38 -73.14
C SER A 71 116.48 -17.89 -73.29
N THR A 72 115.65 -18.61 -72.51
CA THR A 72 115.65 -20.08 -72.47
C THR A 72 114.25 -20.69 -72.65
N ALA A 73 114.02 -21.39 -73.75
CA ALA A 73 112.87 -22.27 -73.92
C ALA A 73 113.21 -23.65 -73.35
N ALA A 74 112.91 -23.85 -72.07
CA ALA A 74 113.37 -25.01 -71.29
C ALA A 74 112.51 -26.25 -71.49
N GLY A 75 111.19 -26.08 -71.70
CA GLY A 75 110.26 -27.20 -71.83
C GLY A 75 109.89 -27.54 -73.28
N ALA A 76 109.34 -28.74 -73.50
CA ALA A 76 108.83 -29.15 -74.80
C ALA A 76 107.73 -28.21 -75.30
N ASP A 77 107.68 -27.96 -76.62
CA ASP A 77 106.67 -27.10 -77.26
C ASP A 77 106.58 -25.67 -76.69
N SER A 78 107.65 -25.19 -76.06
CA SER A 78 107.68 -23.86 -75.45
C SER A 78 108.12 -22.78 -76.42
N ILE A 79 107.61 -21.55 -76.24
CA ILE A 79 107.90 -20.41 -77.09
C ILE A 79 108.44 -19.28 -76.22
N VAL A 80 109.63 -18.79 -76.55
CA VAL A 80 110.29 -17.69 -75.85
C VAL A 80 110.71 -16.63 -76.85
N LEU A 81 110.18 -15.42 -76.71
CA LEU A 81 110.48 -14.28 -77.56
C LEU A 81 110.91 -13.09 -76.70
N GLY A 82 112.18 -12.71 -76.72
CA GLY A 82 112.68 -11.51 -76.05
C GLY A 82 113.97 -11.71 -75.24
N THR A 83 114.10 -10.98 -74.14
CA THR A 83 115.34 -10.82 -73.40
C THR A 83 115.25 -11.44 -72.01
N SER A 84 116.17 -12.35 -71.66
CA SER A 84 116.21 -13.02 -70.34
C SER A 84 114.91 -13.69 -69.93
N SER A 85 114.14 -14.15 -70.91
CA SER A 85 112.86 -14.83 -70.70
C SER A 85 113.03 -16.33 -70.58
N THR A 86 112.14 -16.98 -69.82
CA THR A 86 112.14 -18.45 -69.67
C THR A 86 110.73 -19.01 -69.80
N ALA A 87 110.58 -20.14 -70.49
CA ALA A 87 109.31 -20.88 -70.58
C ALA A 87 109.50 -22.38 -70.33
N GLN A 88 108.63 -22.96 -69.50
CA GLN A 88 108.52 -24.40 -69.28
C GLN A 88 107.64 -25.09 -70.35
N THR A 89 107.27 -26.35 -70.14
CA THR A 89 106.57 -27.17 -71.14
C THR A 89 105.22 -26.56 -71.54
N ASN A 90 104.98 -26.48 -72.86
CA ASN A 90 103.82 -25.84 -73.48
C ASN A 90 103.60 -24.36 -73.07
N ALA A 91 104.61 -23.71 -72.50
CA ALA A 91 104.49 -22.34 -72.02
C ALA A 91 104.97 -21.32 -73.05
N VAL A 92 104.44 -20.09 -72.94
CA VAL A 92 104.75 -18.97 -73.82
C VAL A 92 105.27 -17.80 -72.99
N ALA A 93 106.46 -17.31 -73.31
CA ALA A 93 107.10 -16.17 -72.65
C ALA A 93 107.47 -15.10 -73.70
N VAL A 94 106.88 -13.90 -73.60
CA VAL A 94 107.12 -12.78 -74.52
C VAL A 94 107.57 -11.53 -73.77
N GLY A 95 108.76 -11.02 -74.03
CA GLY A 95 109.36 -9.85 -73.37
C GLY A 95 110.54 -10.22 -72.50
N ASN A 96 110.53 -9.78 -71.23
CA ASN A 96 111.49 -10.15 -70.19
C ASN A 96 110.70 -10.77 -69.05
N THR A 97 110.46 -12.07 -69.12
CA THR A 97 109.36 -12.69 -68.40
C THR A 97 109.61 -14.17 -68.11
N THR A 98 108.93 -14.69 -67.10
CA THR A 98 109.07 -16.07 -66.65
C THR A 98 107.72 -16.78 -66.71
N ALA A 99 107.56 -17.69 -67.67
CA ALA A 99 106.46 -18.65 -67.70
C ALA A 99 106.91 -19.96 -67.03
N ALA A 100 106.90 -19.95 -65.69
CA ALA A 100 107.41 -21.05 -64.85
C ALA A 100 106.43 -22.22 -64.69
N GLY A 101 105.13 -22.01 -64.91
CA GLY A 101 104.16 -23.09 -64.96
C GLY A 101 104.19 -23.84 -66.29
N THR A 102 103.83 -25.12 -66.29
CA THR A 102 103.44 -25.79 -67.55
C THR A 102 102.20 -25.12 -68.11
N ASN A 103 102.05 -25.07 -69.43
CA ASN A 103 100.91 -24.42 -70.11
C ASN A 103 100.71 -22.93 -69.75
N ALA A 104 101.71 -22.27 -69.16
CA ALA A 104 101.59 -20.90 -68.69
C ALA A 104 101.87 -19.89 -69.81
N THR A 105 101.27 -18.70 -69.72
CA THR A 105 101.53 -17.59 -70.65
C THR A 105 101.99 -16.38 -69.87
N ALA A 106 103.18 -15.87 -70.15
CA ALA A 106 103.72 -14.69 -69.52
C ALA A 106 104.14 -13.66 -70.59
N MET A 107 103.63 -12.43 -70.50
CA MET A 107 103.86 -11.37 -71.49
C MET A 107 104.10 -10.02 -70.82
N GLY A 108 105.23 -9.38 -71.11
CA GLY A 108 105.62 -8.08 -70.56
C GLY A 108 106.98 -8.09 -69.88
N PHE A 109 107.42 -6.93 -69.37
CA PHE A 109 108.66 -6.84 -68.58
C PHE A 109 108.40 -7.28 -67.14
N ALA A 110 109.23 -8.16 -66.58
CA ALA A 110 109.08 -8.76 -65.25
C ALA A 110 107.73 -9.50 -65.02
N ALA A 111 106.98 -9.84 -66.07
CA ALA A 111 105.77 -10.64 -65.92
C ALA A 111 106.15 -12.08 -65.49
N THR A 112 105.37 -12.70 -64.60
CA THR A 112 105.64 -14.05 -64.09
C THR A 112 104.35 -14.86 -64.02
N ALA A 113 104.24 -15.89 -64.85
CA ALA A 113 103.17 -16.89 -64.77
C ALA A 113 103.71 -18.12 -64.03
N ALA A 114 103.58 -18.13 -62.70
CA ALA A 114 104.19 -19.11 -61.81
C ALA A 114 103.40 -20.42 -61.73
N GLY A 115 102.07 -20.34 -61.78
CA GLY A 115 101.20 -21.51 -61.70
C GLY A 115 101.01 -22.25 -63.02
N ASN A 116 100.69 -23.55 -62.95
CA ASN A 116 100.33 -24.35 -64.12
C ASN A 116 99.05 -23.79 -64.80
N GLY A 117 99.08 -23.57 -66.11
CA GLY A 117 97.98 -23.01 -66.89
C GLY A 117 97.67 -21.55 -66.56
N SER A 118 98.57 -20.86 -65.84
CA SER A 118 98.36 -19.48 -65.43
C SER A 118 98.73 -18.49 -66.54
N VAL A 119 98.16 -17.28 -66.47
CA VAL A 119 98.37 -16.22 -67.46
C VAL A 119 98.78 -14.94 -66.75
N ALA A 120 99.93 -14.37 -67.09
CA ALA A 120 100.41 -13.10 -66.58
C ALA A 120 100.69 -12.13 -67.73
N ILE A 121 99.88 -11.09 -67.87
CA ILE A 121 99.99 -10.12 -68.98
C ILE A 121 100.12 -8.72 -68.41
N GLY A 122 101.26 -8.08 -68.65
CA GLY A 122 101.56 -6.72 -68.21
C GLY A 122 102.86 -6.64 -67.42
N THR A 123 103.45 -5.45 -67.38
CA THR A 123 104.71 -5.22 -66.68
C THR A 123 104.59 -5.56 -65.19
N GLY A 124 105.40 -6.49 -64.69
CA GLY A 124 105.36 -6.95 -63.30
C GLY A 124 104.07 -7.68 -62.91
N ALA A 125 103.26 -8.15 -63.87
CA ALA A 125 102.09 -8.98 -63.57
C ALA A 125 102.53 -10.35 -63.04
N VAL A 126 101.89 -10.87 -61.99
CA VAL A 126 102.25 -12.14 -61.35
C VAL A 126 101.02 -13.02 -61.14
N ALA A 127 100.96 -14.16 -61.82
CA ALA A 127 99.94 -15.18 -61.60
C ALA A 127 100.54 -16.33 -60.76
N ASN A 128 100.21 -16.36 -59.47
CA ASN A 128 100.87 -17.22 -58.48
C ASN A 128 100.37 -18.67 -58.49
N ASN A 129 99.06 -18.88 -58.67
CA ASN A 129 98.45 -20.20 -58.53
C ASN A 129 98.08 -20.80 -59.90
N SER A 130 97.77 -22.10 -59.92
CA SER A 130 97.32 -22.76 -61.14
C SER A 130 96.03 -22.14 -61.66
N GLN A 131 95.91 -21.99 -62.98
CA GLN A 131 94.74 -21.45 -63.69
C GLN A 131 94.38 -19.98 -63.37
N ASP A 132 95.22 -19.29 -62.61
CA ASP A 132 95.07 -17.86 -62.34
C ASP A 132 95.38 -17.00 -63.56
N VAL A 133 94.77 -15.82 -63.61
CA VAL A 133 95.00 -14.83 -64.66
C VAL A 133 95.30 -13.46 -64.03
N ALA A 134 96.52 -12.96 -64.15
CA ALA A 134 96.90 -11.60 -63.78
C ALA A 134 96.97 -10.71 -65.04
N ILE A 135 96.12 -9.69 -65.13
CA ILE A 135 96.05 -8.78 -66.30
C ILE A 135 96.29 -7.35 -65.86
N GLY A 136 97.24 -6.69 -66.50
CA GLY A 136 97.63 -5.31 -66.24
C GLY A 136 98.94 -5.18 -65.46
N SER A 137 99.56 -4.00 -65.56
CA SER A 137 100.84 -3.71 -64.90
C SER A 137 100.75 -3.88 -63.37
N GLY A 138 101.62 -4.67 -62.77
CA GLY A 138 101.65 -4.94 -61.33
C GLY A 138 100.42 -5.68 -60.78
N SER A 139 99.60 -6.30 -61.64
CA SER A 139 98.50 -7.15 -61.19
C SER A 139 99.04 -8.44 -60.61
N THR A 140 98.52 -8.84 -59.44
CA THR A 140 98.97 -10.06 -58.76
C THR A 140 97.77 -10.88 -58.35
N THR A 141 97.78 -12.19 -58.64
CA THR A 141 96.73 -13.09 -58.18
C THR A 141 96.98 -13.59 -56.75
N GLY A 142 95.89 -13.78 -56.00
CA GLY A 142 95.88 -14.38 -54.66
C GLY A 142 95.13 -15.71 -54.66
N ALA A 143 94.90 -16.29 -53.48
CA ALA A 143 94.06 -17.49 -53.36
C ALA A 143 92.61 -17.21 -53.79
N ALA A 144 91.92 -18.22 -54.33
CA ALA A 144 90.51 -18.12 -54.63
C ALA A 144 89.68 -17.91 -53.34
N HIS A 145 88.65 -17.07 -53.43
CA HIS A 145 87.77 -16.72 -52.33
C HIS A 145 86.32 -17.20 -52.60
N PRO A 146 86.04 -18.51 -52.51
CA PRO A 146 84.69 -19.01 -52.69
C PRO A 146 83.76 -18.52 -51.56
N LEU A 147 82.60 -17.99 -51.95
CA LEU A 147 81.54 -17.59 -51.02
C LEU A 147 80.26 -18.36 -51.38
N SER A 148 79.68 -19.08 -50.42
CA SER A 148 78.45 -19.85 -50.62
C SER A 148 77.20 -19.13 -50.11
N SER A 149 77.37 -18.19 -49.17
CA SER A 149 76.28 -17.37 -48.64
C SER A 149 76.80 -16.10 -47.94
N PHE A 150 75.95 -15.10 -47.79
CA PHE A 150 76.20 -13.93 -46.96
C PHE A 150 74.99 -13.59 -46.09
N GLY A 151 75.23 -12.96 -44.93
CA GLY A 151 74.18 -12.65 -43.94
C GLY A 151 73.61 -11.24 -44.11
N ILE A 152 72.29 -11.10 -44.05
CA ILE A 152 71.59 -9.80 -43.98
C ILE A 152 70.53 -9.90 -42.88
N ALA A 153 70.58 -8.99 -41.89
CA ALA A 153 69.60 -8.89 -40.80
C ALA A 153 69.32 -10.21 -40.04
N GLY A 154 70.33 -11.09 -39.94
CA GLY A 154 70.23 -12.38 -39.26
C GLY A 154 69.86 -13.56 -40.17
N GLU A 155 69.48 -13.31 -41.43
CA GLU A 155 69.16 -14.33 -42.42
C GLU A 155 70.34 -14.59 -43.36
N ASN A 156 70.54 -15.86 -43.75
CA ASN A 156 71.60 -16.27 -44.67
C ASN A 156 71.05 -16.40 -46.10
N TYR A 157 71.66 -15.68 -47.03
CA TYR A 157 71.30 -15.71 -48.45
C TYR A 157 72.36 -16.50 -49.21
N SER A 158 71.97 -17.66 -49.75
CA SER A 158 72.82 -18.47 -50.61
C SER A 158 73.09 -17.75 -51.93
N VAL A 159 74.30 -17.93 -52.46
CA VAL A 159 74.72 -17.38 -53.75
C VAL A 159 75.19 -18.50 -54.68
N ALA A 160 75.03 -18.30 -55.99
CA ALA A 160 75.64 -19.16 -56.99
C ALA A 160 77.16 -18.96 -57.05
N GLY A 161 77.88 -19.91 -57.66
CA GLY A 161 79.33 -19.77 -57.89
C GLY A 161 80.20 -20.03 -56.65
N SER A 162 79.76 -20.90 -55.75
CA SER A 162 80.45 -21.21 -54.49
C SER A 162 81.77 -21.99 -54.63
N THR A 163 82.21 -22.27 -55.85
CA THR A 163 83.47 -22.95 -56.16
C THR A 163 84.22 -22.18 -57.24
N SER A 164 85.54 -22.08 -57.13
CA SER A 164 86.39 -21.38 -58.09
C SER A 164 87.62 -22.23 -58.42
N ASN A 165 88.02 -22.25 -59.69
CA ASN A 165 89.22 -22.93 -60.19
C ASN A 165 90.46 -22.02 -60.22
N GLY A 166 90.31 -20.74 -59.85
CA GLY A 166 91.34 -19.72 -59.98
C GLY A 166 90.71 -18.32 -60.02
N VAL A 167 91.54 -17.29 -59.93
CA VAL A 167 91.09 -15.89 -59.94
C VAL A 167 91.63 -15.13 -61.14
N VAL A 168 90.83 -14.18 -61.62
CA VAL A 168 91.30 -13.13 -62.51
C VAL A 168 91.58 -11.89 -61.68
N SER A 169 92.84 -11.47 -61.62
CA SER A 169 93.26 -10.25 -60.95
C SER A 169 93.54 -9.14 -61.94
N PHE A 170 92.90 -8.00 -61.73
CA PHE A 170 93.13 -6.76 -62.48
C PHE A 170 94.02 -5.78 -61.71
N GLY A 171 94.63 -6.16 -60.58
CA GLY A 171 95.47 -5.26 -59.78
C GLY A 171 96.10 -5.94 -58.57
N ALA A 172 96.39 -5.15 -57.55
CA ALA A 172 96.84 -5.62 -56.25
C ALA A 172 96.03 -4.92 -55.13
N PRO A 173 96.07 -5.37 -53.86
CA PRO A 173 95.19 -4.86 -52.79
C PRO A 173 95.18 -3.34 -52.60
N GLN A 174 96.30 -2.65 -52.89
CA GLN A 174 96.43 -1.19 -52.76
C GLN A 174 96.42 -0.45 -54.12
N SER A 175 96.24 -1.17 -55.21
CA SER A 175 96.20 -0.64 -56.58
C SER A 175 95.12 -1.35 -57.41
N PRO A 176 93.84 -1.33 -56.96
CA PRO A 176 92.75 -1.93 -57.72
C PRO A 176 92.48 -1.13 -59.00
N ARG A 177 91.85 -1.78 -59.98
CA ARG A 177 91.38 -1.14 -61.21
C ARG A 177 89.87 -1.21 -61.29
N GLN A 178 89.27 -0.16 -61.85
CA GLN A 178 87.87 -0.20 -62.24
C GLN A 178 87.68 -1.13 -63.44
N LEU A 179 86.60 -1.90 -63.44
CA LEU A 179 86.11 -2.60 -64.62
C LEU A 179 84.97 -1.77 -65.23
N THR A 180 85.20 -1.17 -66.40
CA THR A 180 84.26 -0.26 -67.05
C THR A 180 83.64 -0.90 -68.30
N ASN A 181 82.52 -0.34 -68.77
CA ASN A 181 81.72 -0.85 -69.90
C ASN A 181 81.16 -2.27 -69.67
N VAL A 182 80.81 -2.57 -68.42
CA VAL A 182 80.12 -3.81 -68.05
C VAL A 182 78.62 -3.63 -68.28
N ALA A 183 78.06 -4.40 -69.21
CA ALA A 183 76.61 -4.45 -69.41
C ALA A 183 75.90 -4.95 -68.13
N ALA A 184 74.61 -4.66 -67.98
CA ALA A 184 73.85 -5.15 -66.83
C ALA A 184 73.84 -6.68 -66.83
N GLY A 185 74.12 -7.28 -65.68
CA GLY A 185 74.12 -8.72 -65.51
C GLY A 185 72.70 -9.27 -65.36
N ALA A 186 72.51 -10.58 -65.52
CA ALA A 186 71.28 -11.18 -65.02
C ALA A 186 71.25 -11.13 -63.49
N VAL A 187 70.21 -10.57 -62.87
CA VAL A 187 70.03 -10.61 -61.41
C VAL A 187 69.05 -11.74 -61.07
N SER A 188 69.59 -12.93 -60.80
CA SER A 188 68.81 -14.14 -60.46
C SER A 188 69.58 -15.07 -59.52
N ALA A 189 68.90 -16.05 -58.91
CA ALA A 189 69.47 -16.97 -57.91
C ALA A 189 70.63 -17.83 -58.44
N THR A 190 70.71 -18.05 -59.76
CA THR A 190 71.74 -18.88 -60.40
C THR A 190 72.74 -18.06 -61.22
N SER A 191 72.67 -16.72 -61.16
CA SER A 191 73.52 -15.87 -61.98
C SER A 191 74.98 -15.92 -61.56
N LEU A 192 75.87 -15.93 -62.56
CA LEU A 192 77.33 -15.79 -62.40
C LEU A 192 77.84 -14.53 -63.12
N ASP A 193 76.93 -13.64 -63.51
CA ASP A 193 77.26 -12.40 -64.21
C ASP A 193 77.75 -11.33 -63.22
N ALA A 194 78.64 -10.46 -63.70
CA ALA A 194 79.03 -9.28 -62.94
C ALA A 194 77.87 -8.27 -62.90
N VAL A 195 77.63 -7.69 -61.72
CA VAL A 195 76.64 -6.62 -61.51
C VAL A 195 77.31 -5.27 -61.74
N ASN A 196 76.67 -4.39 -62.53
CA ASN A 196 77.17 -3.04 -62.78
C ASN A 196 76.56 -2.00 -61.82
N GLY A 197 77.10 -0.77 -61.85
CA GLY A 197 76.66 0.29 -60.94
C GLY A 197 75.21 0.74 -61.11
N SER A 198 74.61 0.60 -62.30
CA SER A 198 73.22 0.98 -62.54
C SER A 198 72.23 0.05 -61.86
N GLU A 199 72.53 -1.25 -61.79
CA GLU A 199 71.70 -2.24 -61.11
C GLU A 199 71.68 -2.01 -59.60
N LEU A 200 72.87 -1.77 -59.01
CA LEU A 200 72.99 -1.44 -57.60
C LEU A 200 72.31 -0.11 -57.26
N TYR A 201 72.41 0.89 -58.15
CA TYR A 201 71.72 2.17 -57.98
C TYR A 201 70.20 1.99 -57.96
N GLN A 202 69.63 1.21 -58.89
CA GLN A 202 68.19 0.95 -58.92
C GLN A 202 67.71 0.20 -57.67
N MET A 203 68.50 -0.75 -57.16
CA MET A 203 68.22 -1.39 -55.87
C MET A 203 68.21 -0.37 -54.72
N GLY A 204 69.19 0.54 -54.68
CA GLY A 204 69.24 1.62 -53.69
C GLY A 204 68.01 2.54 -53.74
N GLN A 205 67.53 2.87 -54.94
CA GLN A 205 66.30 3.65 -55.13
C GLN A 205 65.05 2.90 -54.63
N ALA A 206 64.96 1.59 -54.88
CA ALA A 206 63.88 0.75 -54.39
C ALA A 206 63.87 0.67 -52.85
N VAL A 207 65.03 0.48 -52.22
CA VAL A 207 65.19 0.47 -50.76
C VAL A 207 64.84 1.83 -50.16
N GLY A 208 65.26 2.95 -50.78
CA GLY A 208 64.90 4.29 -50.34
C GLY A 208 63.39 4.57 -50.42
N SER A 209 62.74 4.09 -51.47
CA SER A 209 61.28 4.17 -51.63
C SER A 209 60.55 3.37 -50.55
N LEU A 210 61.01 2.15 -50.26
CA LEU A 210 60.47 1.30 -49.20
C LEU A 210 60.63 1.95 -47.81
N SER A 211 61.79 2.55 -47.53
CA SER A 211 62.06 3.29 -46.28
C SER A 211 61.11 4.47 -46.10
N THR A 212 60.90 5.25 -47.17
CA THR A 212 59.99 6.41 -47.16
C THR A 212 58.55 5.97 -46.92
N SER A 213 58.07 4.95 -47.64
CA SER A 213 56.72 4.41 -47.47
C SER A 213 56.49 3.88 -46.05
N THR A 214 57.47 3.14 -45.51
CA THR A 214 57.39 2.60 -44.14
C THR A 214 57.30 3.73 -43.11
N SER A 215 58.10 4.78 -43.27
CA SER A 215 58.08 5.95 -42.38
C SER A 215 56.72 6.66 -42.39
N GLN A 216 56.12 6.85 -43.57
CA GLN A 216 54.79 7.45 -43.70
C GLN A 216 53.69 6.60 -43.06
N SER A 217 53.74 5.28 -43.22
CA SER A 217 52.80 4.36 -42.56
C SER A 217 52.92 4.43 -41.03
N VAL A 218 54.14 4.48 -40.51
CA VAL A 218 54.39 4.64 -39.06
C VAL A 218 53.86 5.98 -38.55
N THR A 219 54.09 7.08 -39.27
CA THR A 219 53.52 8.40 -38.91
C THR A 219 52.00 8.36 -38.90
N SER A 220 51.37 7.79 -39.94
CA SER A 220 49.91 7.68 -40.04
C SER A 220 49.32 6.89 -38.88
N LEU A 221 49.94 5.76 -38.51
CA LEU A 221 49.52 4.95 -37.38
C LEU A 221 49.70 5.69 -36.04
N SER A 222 50.79 6.44 -35.89
CA SER A 222 51.03 7.28 -34.71
C SER A 222 49.94 8.36 -34.55
N THR A 223 49.59 9.07 -35.63
CA THR A 223 48.50 10.06 -35.63
C THR A 223 47.15 9.42 -35.31
N ALA A 224 46.84 8.26 -35.90
CA ALA A 224 45.60 7.55 -35.59
C ALA A 224 45.53 7.12 -34.11
N THR A 225 46.64 6.65 -33.56
CA THR A 225 46.74 6.28 -32.14
C THR A 225 46.54 7.48 -31.23
N ALA A 226 47.14 8.63 -31.55
CA ALA A 226 46.95 9.87 -30.81
C ALA A 226 45.48 10.35 -30.86
N ASN A 227 44.85 10.32 -32.03
CA ASN A 227 43.44 10.67 -32.19
C ASN A 227 42.53 9.76 -31.36
N ASN A 228 42.77 8.44 -31.39
CA ASN A 228 42.03 7.50 -30.56
C ASN A 228 42.21 7.78 -29.07
N ALA A 229 43.44 8.11 -28.62
CA ALA A 229 43.67 8.49 -27.22
C ALA A 229 42.87 9.74 -26.82
N THR A 230 42.83 10.76 -27.69
CA THR A 230 42.00 11.96 -27.44
C THR A 230 40.50 11.65 -27.43
N GLY A 231 40.03 10.78 -28.33
CA GLY A 231 38.64 10.34 -28.37
C GLY A 231 38.24 9.56 -27.12
N VAL A 232 39.09 8.66 -26.64
CA VAL A 232 38.89 7.92 -25.39
C VAL A 232 38.83 8.88 -24.19
N ALA A 233 39.73 9.87 -24.13
CA ALA A 233 39.71 10.88 -23.07
C ALA A 233 38.40 11.70 -23.08
N ALA A 234 37.90 12.09 -24.25
CA ALA A 234 36.63 12.81 -24.40
C ALA A 234 35.42 11.96 -23.99
N VAL A 235 35.41 10.67 -24.34
CA VAL A 235 34.36 9.73 -23.88
C VAL A 235 34.43 9.56 -22.37
N SER A 236 35.63 9.44 -21.80
CA SER A 236 35.82 9.32 -20.34
C SER A 236 35.31 10.55 -19.60
N SER A 237 35.59 11.77 -20.09
CA SER A 237 35.10 13.00 -19.47
C SER A 237 33.58 13.14 -19.62
N GLY A 238 33.03 12.82 -20.80
CA GLY A 238 31.59 12.80 -21.04
C GLY A 238 30.86 11.83 -20.10
N LEU A 239 31.41 10.64 -19.89
CA LEU A 239 30.85 9.66 -18.96
C LEU A 239 30.92 10.14 -17.50
N ALA A 240 32.01 10.79 -17.09
CA ALA A 240 32.16 11.38 -15.77
C ALA A 240 31.13 12.50 -15.50
N THR A 241 30.93 13.39 -16.49
CA THR A 241 29.90 14.43 -16.43
C THR A 241 28.52 13.81 -16.34
N LEU A 242 28.19 12.85 -17.20
CA LEU A 242 26.89 12.15 -17.17
C LEU A 242 26.64 11.48 -15.81
N SER A 243 27.65 10.79 -15.26
CA SER A 243 27.56 10.17 -13.93
C SER A 243 27.26 11.21 -12.86
N THR A 244 27.96 12.35 -12.87
CA THR A 244 27.81 13.39 -11.86
C THR A 244 26.44 14.06 -11.97
N THR A 245 25.95 14.33 -13.19
CA THR A 245 24.61 14.86 -13.43
C THR A 245 23.54 13.86 -12.96
N ALA A 246 23.67 12.58 -13.31
CA ALA A 246 22.73 11.55 -12.90
C ALA A 246 22.66 11.42 -11.36
N SER A 247 23.81 11.44 -10.67
CA SER A 247 23.85 11.40 -9.20
C SER A 247 23.19 12.63 -8.57
N GLN A 248 23.41 13.83 -9.13
CA GLN A 248 22.75 15.06 -8.65
C GLN A 248 21.24 15.00 -8.86
N SER A 249 20.77 14.60 -10.04
CA SER A 249 19.34 14.46 -10.33
C SER A 249 18.67 13.44 -9.40
N LEU A 250 19.33 12.30 -9.14
CA LEU A 250 18.82 11.30 -8.22
C LEU A 250 18.75 11.83 -6.77
N SER A 251 19.74 12.63 -6.35
CA SER A 251 19.74 13.30 -5.05
C SER A 251 18.64 14.36 -4.91
N SER A 252 18.42 15.17 -5.96
CA SER A 252 17.30 16.12 -5.98
C SER A 252 15.94 15.42 -5.96
N LEU A 253 15.82 14.28 -6.66
CA LEU A 253 14.59 13.49 -6.63
C LEU A 253 14.37 12.84 -5.26
N SER A 254 15.41 12.32 -4.61
CA SER A 254 15.30 11.70 -3.28
C SER A 254 14.92 12.71 -2.20
N THR A 255 15.53 13.91 -2.22
CA THR A 255 15.17 15.02 -1.33
C THR A 255 13.73 15.48 -1.58
N GLY A 256 13.34 15.67 -2.85
CA GLY A 256 11.97 16.02 -3.21
C GLY A 256 10.93 15.00 -2.73
N LEU A 257 11.19 13.70 -2.92
CA LEU A 257 10.31 12.63 -2.45
C LEU A 257 10.22 12.59 -0.91
N SER A 258 11.34 12.84 -0.23
CA SER A 258 11.38 12.91 1.24
C SER A 258 10.55 14.09 1.76
N SER A 259 10.66 15.27 1.14
CA SER A 259 9.82 16.42 1.46
C SER A 259 8.34 16.15 1.20
N ASN A 260 8.00 15.48 0.09
CA ASN A 260 6.61 15.15 -0.20
C ASN A 260 6.04 14.13 0.81
N THR A 261 6.86 13.15 1.22
CA THR A 261 6.51 12.20 2.28
C THR A 261 6.26 12.91 3.61
N ALA A 262 7.12 13.86 3.98
CA ALA A 262 6.93 14.69 5.17
C ALA A 262 5.65 15.52 5.10
N ASN A 263 5.39 16.19 3.96
CA ASN A 263 4.17 16.97 3.74
C ASN A 263 2.90 16.11 3.86
N VAL A 264 2.88 14.92 3.26
CA VAL A 264 1.77 13.96 3.37
C VAL A 264 1.57 13.50 4.82
N THR A 265 2.66 13.24 5.54
CA THR A 265 2.61 12.84 6.96
C THR A 265 2.05 13.96 7.84
N SER A 266 2.51 15.20 7.64
CA SER A 266 2.01 16.38 8.34
C SER A 266 0.53 16.61 8.04
N LEU A 267 0.13 16.56 6.76
CA LEU A 267 -1.26 16.72 6.36
C LEU A 267 -2.15 15.63 6.97
N SER A 268 -1.69 14.38 6.96
CA SER A 268 -2.40 13.25 7.57
C SER A 268 -2.57 13.44 9.08
N SER A 269 -1.53 13.93 9.76
CA SER A 269 -1.57 14.21 11.20
C SER A 269 -2.50 15.37 11.53
N SER A 270 -2.48 16.45 10.75
CA SER A 270 -3.39 17.60 10.88
C SER A 270 -4.84 17.22 10.58
N ALA A 271 -5.08 16.36 9.59
CA ALA A 271 -6.41 15.84 9.29
C ALA A 271 -6.91 14.97 10.46
N ALA A 272 -6.07 14.07 10.98
CA ALA A 272 -6.41 13.22 12.11
C ALA A 272 -6.73 14.04 13.38
N SER A 273 -5.94 15.07 13.68
CA SER A 273 -6.19 15.96 14.83
C SER A 273 -7.46 16.78 14.64
N SER A 274 -7.72 17.31 13.44
CA SER A 274 -8.95 18.05 13.12
C SER A 274 -10.19 17.17 13.27
N VAL A 275 -10.15 15.93 12.75
CA VAL A 275 -11.22 14.94 12.94
C VAL A 275 -11.39 14.57 14.41
N GLY A 276 -10.29 14.40 15.15
CA GLY A 276 -10.30 14.15 16.59
C GLY A 276 -10.97 15.29 17.38
N SER A 277 -10.60 16.54 17.11
CA SER A 277 -11.23 17.73 17.70
C SER A 277 -12.71 17.81 17.35
N LEU A 278 -13.08 17.61 16.09
CA LEU A 278 -14.47 17.61 15.66
C LEU A 278 -15.28 16.50 16.34
N SER A 279 -14.72 15.29 16.47
CA SER A 279 -15.36 14.18 17.18
C SER A 279 -15.60 14.50 18.65
N THR A 280 -14.65 15.19 19.30
CA THR A 280 -14.76 15.64 20.70
C THR A 280 -15.82 16.74 20.83
N SER A 281 -15.85 17.70 19.90
CA SER A 281 -16.87 18.76 19.87
C SER A 281 -18.28 18.18 19.64
N VAL A 282 -18.43 17.20 18.75
CA VAL A 282 -19.70 16.50 18.52
C VAL A 282 -20.14 15.72 19.76
N ALA A 283 -19.21 15.00 20.40
CA ALA A 283 -19.49 14.31 21.66
C ALA A 283 -19.94 15.31 22.75
N GLY A 284 -19.26 16.46 22.87
CA GLY A 284 -19.64 17.54 23.78
C GLY A 284 -21.00 18.17 23.47
N ALA A 285 -21.34 18.36 22.19
CA ALA A 285 -22.67 18.78 21.78
C ALA A 285 -23.74 17.74 22.15
N GLY A 286 -23.43 16.45 22.00
CA GLY A 286 -24.29 15.34 22.41
C GLY A 286 -24.55 15.33 23.93
N THR A 287 -23.52 15.53 24.76
CA THR A 287 -23.69 15.61 26.22
C THR A 287 -24.44 16.88 26.65
N ALA A 288 -24.19 18.01 26.00
CA ALA A 288 -24.94 19.24 26.23
C ALA A 288 -26.43 19.07 25.90
N LEU A 289 -26.75 18.43 24.76
CA LEU A 289 -28.11 18.11 24.37
C LEU A 289 -28.79 17.16 25.36
N ALA A 290 -28.08 16.12 25.82
CA ALA A 290 -28.58 15.19 26.84
C ALA A 290 -28.83 15.88 28.20
N SER A 291 -27.97 16.83 28.57
CA SER A 291 -28.15 17.63 29.79
C SER A 291 -29.35 18.55 29.67
N LEU A 292 -29.53 19.21 28.51
CA LEU A 292 -30.69 20.05 28.23
C LEU A 292 -31.99 19.23 28.21
N SER A 293 -32.01 18.05 27.59
CA SER A 293 -33.19 17.18 27.59
C SER A 293 -33.56 16.74 29.00
N THR A 294 -32.56 16.39 29.82
CA THR A 294 -32.76 16.03 31.23
C THR A 294 -33.27 17.23 32.03
N GLY A 295 -32.72 18.43 31.80
CA GLY A 295 -33.16 19.68 32.43
C GLY A 295 -34.61 20.01 32.09
N ILE A 296 -34.99 19.94 30.81
CA ILE A 296 -36.38 20.13 30.36
C ILE A 296 -37.31 19.10 31.03
N ALA A 297 -36.92 17.83 31.11
CA ALA A 297 -37.71 16.79 31.76
C ALA A 297 -37.90 17.06 33.26
N GLN A 298 -36.85 17.50 33.96
CA GLN A 298 -36.94 17.91 35.37
C GLN A 298 -37.82 19.15 35.55
N SER A 299 -37.68 20.17 34.71
CA SER A 299 -38.54 21.36 34.74
C SER A 299 -40.01 21.00 34.50
N ALA A 300 -40.30 20.15 33.52
CA ALA A 300 -41.66 19.66 33.25
C ALA A 300 -42.22 18.89 34.47
N THR A 301 -41.40 18.05 35.10
CA THR A 301 -41.77 17.32 36.32
C THR A 301 -42.07 18.30 37.47
N SER A 302 -41.19 19.25 37.74
CA SER A 302 -41.38 20.28 38.78
C SER A 302 -42.61 21.16 38.53
N LEU A 303 -42.88 21.51 37.27
CA LEU A 303 -44.09 22.26 36.92
C LEU A 303 -45.35 21.43 37.14
N SER A 304 -45.31 20.13 36.80
CA SER A 304 -46.43 19.21 37.04
C SER A 304 -46.73 19.01 38.53
N THR A 305 -45.70 18.85 39.37
CA THR A 305 -45.86 18.71 40.82
C THR A 305 -46.29 20.02 41.47
N GLY A 306 -45.75 21.16 41.02
CA GLY A 306 -46.18 22.49 41.45
C GLY A 306 -47.66 22.76 41.13
N LEU A 307 -48.10 22.43 39.92
CA LEU A 307 -49.50 22.55 39.53
C LEU A 307 -50.42 21.62 40.34
N ALA A 308 -49.99 20.38 40.60
CA ALA A 308 -50.72 19.46 41.46
C ALA A 308 -50.84 20.00 42.90
N SER A 309 -49.78 20.59 43.45
CA SER A 309 -49.78 21.21 44.78
C SER A 309 -50.69 22.44 44.87
N ASN A 310 -50.69 23.30 43.84
CA ASN A 310 -51.63 24.42 43.76
C ASN A 310 -53.07 23.94 43.67
N THR A 311 -53.34 22.90 42.88
CA THR A 311 -54.67 22.27 42.79
C THR A 311 -55.13 21.74 44.14
N ALA A 312 -54.25 21.06 44.89
CA ALA A 312 -54.53 20.58 46.23
C ALA A 312 -54.77 21.74 47.23
N SER A 313 -53.99 22.82 47.14
CA SER A 313 -54.14 24.01 47.99
C SER A 313 -55.48 24.73 47.75
N VAL A 314 -55.89 24.88 46.48
CA VAL A 314 -57.19 25.45 46.10
C VAL A 314 -58.35 24.57 46.60
N THR A 315 -58.20 23.24 46.51
CA THR A 315 -59.20 22.28 47.00
C THR A 315 -59.37 22.39 48.53
N SER A 316 -58.25 22.47 49.27
CA SER A 316 -58.25 22.66 50.72
C SER A 316 -58.85 24.00 51.14
N LEU A 317 -58.49 25.09 50.46
CA LEU A 317 -59.06 26.42 50.72
C LEU A 317 -60.57 26.43 50.48
N SER A 318 -61.03 25.85 49.37
CA SER A 318 -62.45 25.72 49.04
C SER A 318 -63.22 24.93 50.12
N SER A 319 -62.61 23.87 50.64
CA SER A 319 -63.18 23.06 51.73
C SER A 319 -63.25 23.83 53.05
N SER A 320 -62.20 24.60 53.39
CA SER A 320 -62.18 25.47 54.57
C SER A 320 -63.18 26.63 54.48
N THR A 321 -63.38 27.22 53.30
CA THR A 321 -64.40 28.25 53.08
C THR A 321 -65.82 27.65 53.24
N ALA A 322 -66.05 26.45 52.73
CA ALA A 322 -67.33 25.75 52.90
C ALA A 322 -67.65 25.43 54.37
N SER A 323 -66.66 24.97 55.15
CA SER A 323 -66.85 24.72 56.59
C SER A 323 -67.02 26.02 57.39
N GLY A 324 -66.29 27.09 57.04
CA GLY A 324 -66.45 28.42 57.64
C GLY A 324 -67.85 29.01 57.46
N PHE A 325 -68.44 28.90 56.27
CA PHE A 325 -69.84 29.29 56.05
C PHE A 325 -70.83 28.39 56.81
N GLY A 326 -70.55 27.10 56.91
CA GLY A 326 -71.34 26.16 57.71
C GLY A 326 -71.42 26.58 59.18
N SER A 327 -70.27 26.90 59.81
CA SER A 327 -70.21 27.33 61.22
C SER A 327 -70.83 28.71 61.47
N LEU A 328 -70.77 29.63 60.50
CA LEU A 328 -71.45 30.92 60.59
C LEU A 328 -72.99 30.76 60.54
N SER A 329 -73.49 29.79 59.75
CA SER A 329 -74.92 29.49 59.67
C SER A 329 -75.51 28.92 60.97
N THR A 330 -74.75 28.06 61.67
CA THR A 330 -75.14 27.53 62.98
C THR A 330 -75.08 28.61 64.06
N GLY A 331 -74.02 29.44 64.07
CA GLY A 331 -73.87 30.52 65.04
C GLY A 331 -74.96 31.60 64.95
N LEU A 332 -75.44 31.92 63.75
CA LEU A 332 -76.55 32.87 63.59
C LEU A 332 -77.90 32.29 64.01
N SER A 333 -78.07 30.96 63.89
CA SER A 333 -79.26 30.25 64.38
C SER A 333 -79.36 30.25 65.90
N ASP A 334 -78.23 30.12 66.60
CA ASP A 334 -78.15 30.16 68.07
C ASP A 334 -78.42 31.56 68.67
N VAL A 335 -78.08 32.62 67.94
CA VAL A 335 -78.48 34.00 68.30
C VAL A 335 -79.99 34.19 68.18
N GLY A 336 -80.62 33.61 67.15
CA GLY A 336 -82.07 33.64 66.95
C GLY A 336 -82.86 32.93 68.06
N THR A 337 -82.36 31.80 68.56
CA THR A 337 -82.98 31.04 69.67
C THR A 337 -82.79 31.74 71.03
N THR A 338 -81.67 32.44 71.23
CA THR A 338 -81.38 33.18 72.47
C THR A 338 -82.28 34.41 72.65
N VAL A 339 -82.55 35.16 71.57
CA VAL A 339 -83.45 36.33 71.61
C VAL A 339 -84.91 35.92 71.86
N ALA A 340 -85.38 34.82 71.27
CA ALA A 340 -86.72 34.28 71.50
C ALA A 340 -86.94 33.79 72.95
N SER A 341 -85.88 33.26 73.59
CA SER A 341 -85.94 32.73 74.96
C SER A 341 -85.93 33.83 76.02
N LEU A 342 -85.27 34.96 75.76
CA LEU A 342 -85.25 36.12 76.66
C LEU A 342 -86.60 36.88 76.66
N SER A 343 -87.29 36.95 75.51
CA SER A 343 -88.63 37.53 75.37
C SER A 343 -89.73 36.73 76.08
N MET A 344 -89.53 35.42 76.26
CA MET A 344 -90.49 34.53 76.92
C MET A 344 -90.34 34.53 78.46
N SER A 345 -89.13 34.77 78.97
CA SER A 345 -88.83 34.74 80.41
C SER A 345 -89.19 36.04 81.15
N THR A 346 -89.20 37.19 80.47
CA THR A 346 -89.63 38.49 81.04
C THR A 346 -91.15 38.68 81.08
N ALA A 347 -91.92 37.91 80.29
CA ALA A 347 -93.40 37.96 80.26
C ALA A 347 -94.10 37.04 81.29
N ALA A 348 -93.45 35.96 81.75
CA ALA A 348 -94.02 35.01 82.73
C ALA A 348 -93.82 35.43 84.21
N GLY A 349 -92.85 36.30 84.51
CA GLY A 349 -92.57 36.80 85.87
C GLY A 349 -93.59 37.83 86.37
N PHE A 350 -94.11 38.70 85.49
CA PHE A 350 -95.09 39.73 85.86
C PHE A 350 -96.53 39.19 85.98
N SER A 351 -96.89 38.10 85.31
CA SER A 351 -98.22 37.47 85.43
C SER A 351 -98.42 36.68 86.73
N SER A 352 -97.34 36.12 87.30
CA SER A 352 -97.40 35.31 88.52
C SER A 352 -97.49 36.15 89.81
N LEU A 353 -96.97 37.38 89.80
CA LEU A 353 -97.09 38.31 90.93
C LEU A 353 -98.46 39.03 90.96
N SER A 354 -99.07 39.28 89.79
CA SER A 354 -100.41 39.88 89.67
C SER A 354 -101.55 38.93 90.10
N THR A 355 -101.36 37.61 89.95
CA THR A 355 -102.40 36.60 90.23
C THR A 355 -102.46 36.20 91.72
N SER A 356 -101.35 36.27 92.46
CA SER A 356 -101.29 35.88 93.88
C SER A 356 -101.91 36.94 94.82
N THR A 357 -101.83 38.23 94.49
CA THR A 357 -102.44 39.31 95.29
C THR A 357 -103.96 39.45 95.07
N ALA A 358 -104.50 38.98 93.94
CA ALA A 358 -105.93 39.05 93.62
C ALA A 358 -106.76 37.88 94.22
N GLN A 359 -106.13 36.74 94.53
CA GLN A 359 -106.84 35.55 95.03
C GLN A 359 -107.07 35.55 96.56
N THR A 360 -106.29 36.30 97.34
CA THR A 360 -106.48 36.42 98.80
C THR A 360 -107.55 37.46 99.20
N VAL A 361 -107.81 38.48 98.36
CA VAL A 361 -108.82 39.53 98.63
C VAL A 361 -110.23 39.14 98.15
N SER A 362 -110.34 38.26 97.16
CA SER A 362 -111.64 37.77 96.63
C SER A 362 -112.27 36.63 97.46
N SER A 363 -111.44 35.85 98.17
CA SER A 363 -111.90 34.70 98.95
C SER A 363 -112.43 35.04 100.35
N LEU A 364 -112.15 36.24 100.88
CA LEU A 364 -112.72 36.71 102.16
C LEU A 364 -113.98 37.58 101.99
N SER A 365 -114.17 38.24 100.84
CA SER A 365 -115.33 39.11 100.60
C SER A 365 -116.61 38.34 100.20
N THR A 366 -116.50 37.09 99.75
CA THR A 366 -117.64 36.29 99.25
C THR A 366 -118.29 35.39 100.33
N GLY A 367 -117.63 35.19 101.48
CA GLY A 367 -118.19 34.42 102.61
C GLY A 367 -119.17 35.20 103.48
N ALA A 368 -119.03 36.53 103.57
CA ALA A 368 -119.81 37.37 104.49
C ALA A 368 -121.15 37.89 103.90
N ALA A 369 -121.36 37.82 102.59
CA ALA A 369 -122.58 38.36 101.94
C ALA A 369 -123.64 37.29 101.58
N SER A 370 -123.25 36.01 101.49
CA SER A 370 -124.11 34.92 100.98
C SER A 370 -124.99 34.24 102.06
N ALA A 371 -124.95 34.69 103.32
CA ALA A 371 -125.78 34.15 104.40
C ALA A 371 -126.83 35.14 104.98
N ILE A 372 -126.73 36.45 104.73
CA ILE A 372 -127.81 37.42 105.06
C ILE A 372 -128.79 37.60 103.88
N GLY A 373 -128.35 37.36 102.64
CA GLY A 373 -129.24 37.30 101.47
C GLY A 373 -130.26 36.15 101.51
N SER A 374 -129.93 35.04 102.18
CA SER A 374 -130.78 33.85 102.30
C SER A 374 -131.79 33.91 103.45
N LEU A 375 -131.83 35.00 104.22
CA LEU A 375 -132.90 35.25 105.20
C LEU A 375 -133.92 36.30 104.70
N SER A 376 -133.54 37.24 103.83
CA SER A 376 -134.38 38.38 103.45
C SER A 376 -135.35 38.12 102.28
N THR A 377 -135.00 37.24 101.34
CA THR A 377 -135.86 36.94 100.16
C THR A 377 -136.81 35.74 100.35
N GLY A 378 -136.63 34.92 101.40
CA GLY A 378 -137.51 33.80 101.72
C GLY A 378 -138.81 34.20 102.45
N THR A 379 -138.78 35.23 103.31
CA THR A 379 -139.98 35.66 104.07
C THR A 379 -140.93 36.53 103.22
N ALA A 380 -140.45 37.21 102.17
CA ALA A 380 -141.31 37.99 101.27
C ALA A 380 -142.03 37.14 100.19
N GLN A 381 -141.53 35.94 99.89
CA GLN A 381 -142.23 34.98 99.03
C GLN A 381 -143.27 34.11 99.76
N ALA A 382 -143.30 34.14 101.10
CA ALA A 382 -144.38 33.53 101.88
C ALA A 382 -145.76 34.16 101.58
N VAL A 383 -145.83 35.44 101.13
CA VAL A 383 -147.10 36.20 101.07
C VAL A 383 -147.61 36.44 99.64
N THR A 384 -146.75 36.41 98.61
CA THR A 384 -147.18 36.54 97.20
C THR A 384 -147.62 35.19 96.59
N SER A 385 -147.01 34.08 97.03
CA SER A 385 -147.55 32.74 96.77
C SER A 385 -148.84 32.47 97.55
N LEU A 386 -149.07 33.20 98.65
CA LEU A 386 -150.34 33.22 99.35
C LEU A 386 -151.40 34.09 98.62
N SER A 387 -151.04 35.19 97.96
CA SER A 387 -151.99 36.09 97.27
C SER A 387 -152.43 35.60 95.87
N THR A 388 -151.54 34.97 95.11
CA THR A 388 -151.87 34.38 93.80
C THR A 388 -152.42 32.95 93.92
N GLY A 389 -152.04 32.21 94.95
CA GLY A 389 -152.65 30.91 95.31
C GLY A 389 -154.10 31.03 95.78
N LEU A 390 -154.44 32.02 96.61
CA LEU A 390 -155.84 32.31 97.01
C LEU A 390 -156.70 32.73 95.80
N THR A 391 -156.14 33.43 94.81
CA THR A 391 -156.87 33.89 93.62
C THR A 391 -157.02 32.79 92.55
N SER A 392 -156.00 31.94 92.38
CA SER A 392 -156.04 30.77 91.49
C SER A 392 -156.96 29.67 92.01
N ASN A 393 -157.08 29.48 93.33
CA ASN A 393 -158.07 28.56 93.89
C ASN A 393 -159.49 29.14 94.01
N THR A 394 -159.67 30.46 94.09
CA THR A 394 -161.00 31.09 93.89
C THR A 394 -161.52 30.85 92.45
N ALA A 395 -160.62 30.79 91.46
CA ALA A 395 -160.93 30.40 90.08
C ALA A 395 -161.13 28.88 89.90
N ASN A 396 -160.35 28.02 90.60
CA ASN A 396 -160.57 26.57 90.60
C ASN A 396 -161.87 26.16 91.32
N ILE A 397 -162.28 26.91 92.35
CA ILE A 397 -163.60 26.79 93.00
C ILE A 397 -164.72 27.15 92.01
N THR A 398 -164.50 28.05 91.05
CA THR A 398 -165.52 28.44 90.03
C THR A 398 -165.55 27.47 88.83
N SER A 399 -164.40 26.99 88.36
CA SER A 399 -164.31 25.98 87.28
C SER A 399 -164.72 24.57 87.75
N LEU A 400 -164.49 24.21 89.02
CA LEU A 400 -164.98 22.93 89.56
C LEU A 400 -166.45 22.98 89.99
N SER A 401 -166.95 24.15 90.43
CA SER A 401 -168.40 24.41 90.57
C SER A 401 -169.16 24.24 89.26
N SER A 402 -168.51 24.48 88.11
CA SER A 402 -169.13 24.36 86.79
C SER A 402 -168.97 22.96 86.18
N SER A 403 -167.81 22.32 86.35
CA SER A 403 -167.53 20.98 85.81
C SER A 403 -168.24 19.84 86.60
N THR A 404 -168.53 20.04 87.89
CA THR A 404 -169.27 19.06 88.72
C THR A 404 -170.80 19.23 88.61
N ALA A 405 -171.30 20.43 88.28
CA ALA A 405 -172.71 20.64 87.95
C ALA A 405 -173.13 19.94 86.64
N SER A 406 -172.26 19.88 85.61
CA SER A 406 -172.54 19.19 84.34
C SER A 406 -172.22 17.68 84.33
N GLY A 407 -171.29 17.22 85.18
CA GLY A 407 -171.06 15.78 85.42
C GLY A 407 -172.25 15.08 86.09
N PHE A 408 -172.92 15.72 87.05
CA PHE A 408 -174.13 15.18 87.72
C PHE A 408 -175.47 15.65 87.11
N GLY A 409 -175.48 16.61 86.19
CA GLY A 409 -176.51 16.62 85.14
C GLY A 409 -176.57 15.29 84.38
N SER A 410 -175.47 14.53 84.25
CA SER A 410 -175.50 13.18 83.66
C SER A 410 -175.85 12.08 84.68
N LEU A 411 -176.05 12.44 85.96
CA LEU A 411 -176.87 11.67 86.92
C LEU A 411 -178.35 12.06 86.84
N SER A 412 -178.71 13.25 86.31
CA SER A 412 -180.11 13.66 86.07
C SER A 412 -180.90 12.67 85.21
N THR A 413 -180.22 11.90 84.37
CA THR A 413 -180.84 10.97 83.43
C THR A 413 -180.70 9.50 83.85
N GLY A 414 -179.82 9.17 84.81
CA GLY A 414 -179.63 7.79 85.29
C GLY A 414 -180.63 7.29 86.36
N LEU A 415 -181.26 8.17 87.16
CA LEU A 415 -182.22 7.77 88.22
C LEU A 415 -183.65 8.31 88.04
N SER A 416 -183.88 9.18 87.06
CA SER A 416 -185.23 9.37 86.51
C SER A 416 -185.80 8.02 85.98
N ASP A 417 -184.94 7.10 85.53
CA ASP A 417 -185.27 5.69 85.18
C ASP A 417 -185.54 4.77 86.42
N VAL A 418 -185.32 5.27 87.65
CA VAL A 418 -185.79 4.66 88.93
C VAL A 418 -187.00 5.39 89.52
N GLY A 419 -187.17 6.70 89.24
CA GLY A 419 -188.44 7.42 89.47
C GLY A 419 -189.67 6.71 88.87
N THR A 420 -189.51 5.86 87.85
CA THR A 420 -190.62 5.17 87.15
C THR A 420 -190.75 3.68 87.50
N THR A 421 -189.74 3.09 88.16
CA THR A 421 -189.73 1.67 88.59
C THR A 421 -190.22 1.45 90.04
N VAL A 422 -190.06 2.42 90.98
CA VAL A 422 -190.60 2.30 92.37
C VAL A 422 -192.08 2.68 92.47
N ALA A 423 -192.55 3.57 91.61
CA ALA A 423 -193.97 3.80 91.39
C ALA A 423 -194.68 2.55 90.81
N SER A 424 -193.98 1.71 90.03
CA SER A 424 -194.52 0.47 89.43
C SER A 424 -194.36 -0.80 90.30
N LEU A 425 -193.49 -0.85 91.32
CA LEU A 425 -193.40 -2.00 92.26
C LEU A 425 -194.10 -1.81 93.65
N SER A 426 -194.21 -0.62 94.28
CA SER A 426 -194.94 -0.52 95.59
C SER A 426 -196.47 -0.44 95.46
N THR A 427 -196.95 -0.09 94.27
CA THR A 427 -198.31 -0.42 93.83
C THR A 427 -198.55 -1.95 93.83
N SER A 428 -197.50 -2.79 93.76
CA SER A 428 -197.56 -4.25 93.95
C SER A 428 -197.58 -4.69 95.44
N THR A 429 -197.02 -3.91 96.40
CA THR A 429 -197.15 -4.20 97.87
C THR A 429 -198.44 -3.66 98.48
N ALA A 430 -199.12 -2.73 97.81
CA ALA A 430 -200.55 -2.51 98.03
C ALA A 430 -201.44 -3.69 97.54
N ALA A 431 -200.94 -4.73 96.84
CA ALA A 431 -201.68 -5.99 96.52
C ALA A 431 -201.22 -7.19 97.38
N GLY A 432 -199.97 -7.16 97.86
CA GLY A 432 -199.46 -7.91 99.02
C GLY A 432 -200.01 -7.44 100.37
N PHE A 433 -201.08 -6.63 100.36
CA PHE A 433 -202.27 -6.94 101.15
C PHE A 433 -202.33 -8.42 101.52
N SER A 434 -202.89 -8.69 102.68
CA SER A 434 -203.88 -9.77 102.81
C SER A 434 -203.42 -11.23 102.80
N SER A 435 -202.38 -11.66 102.06
CA SER A 435 -202.08 -13.10 101.93
C SER A 435 -201.15 -13.65 103.04
N LEU A 436 -200.12 -12.92 103.52
CA LEU A 436 -199.37 -13.32 104.74
C LEU A 436 -200.00 -12.79 106.05
N SER A 437 -201.22 -12.22 105.98
CA SER A 437 -202.17 -12.13 107.10
C SER A 437 -202.51 -13.48 107.78
N THR A 438 -201.89 -14.64 107.44
CA THR A 438 -202.39 -15.98 107.87
C THR A 438 -201.35 -17.03 108.36
N SER A 439 -200.08 -17.06 107.92
CA SER A 439 -199.25 -18.29 108.10
C SER A 439 -198.31 -18.39 109.34
N THR A 440 -197.40 -17.44 109.64
CA THR A 440 -196.37 -17.64 110.73
C THR A 440 -196.81 -17.19 112.13
N ALA A 441 -198.11 -16.99 112.31
CA ALA A 441 -198.71 -17.23 113.62
C ALA A 441 -198.43 -18.66 114.19
N GLN A 442 -197.98 -19.66 113.40
CA GLN A 442 -197.74 -21.05 113.87
C GLN A 442 -196.27 -21.42 114.11
N THR A 443 -195.43 -21.08 113.15
CA THR A 443 -194.12 -21.69 112.97
C THR A 443 -193.14 -20.68 113.56
N VAL A 444 -192.72 -20.77 114.79
CA VAL A 444 -191.98 -21.92 115.26
C VAL A 444 -191.33 -21.37 116.55
N SER A 445 -192.09 -20.69 117.43
CA SER A 445 -192.88 -21.37 118.47
C SER A 445 -192.27 -22.71 118.94
N SER A 446 -191.93 -23.59 118.02
CA SER A 446 -191.47 -24.93 118.25
C SER A 446 -189.99 -25.17 118.01
N LEU A 447 -189.30 -24.37 117.18
CA LEU A 447 -187.95 -24.73 116.74
C LEU A 447 -186.87 -23.82 117.31
N SER A 448 -186.29 -24.15 118.43
CA SER A 448 -186.64 -25.23 119.34
C SER A 448 -185.68 -24.98 120.46
N THR A 449 -186.22 -24.59 121.60
CA THR A 449 -186.58 -25.55 122.66
C THR A 449 -185.75 -26.85 122.78
N GLY A 450 -185.18 -27.39 121.71
CA GLY A 450 -184.52 -28.67 121.59
C GLY A 450 -183.04 -28.60 121.21
N ALA A 451 -182.47 -27.45 120.85
CA ALA A 451 -181.03 -27.36 120.65
C ALA A 451 -180.40 -26.21 121.45
N ALA A 452 -180.73 -25.91 122.72
CA ALA A 452 -180.95 -26.77 123.88
C ALA A 452 -179.95 -27.91 124.06
N SER A 453 -179.58 -28.12 125.30
CA SER A 453 -179.22 -29.46 125.79
C SER A 453 -177.85 -30.00 125.40
N ALA A 454 -177.36 -29.78 124.19
CA ALA A 454 -176.56 -30.85 123.62
C ALA A 454 -175.06 -30.57 123.57
N ILE A 455 -174.60 -29.48 122.95
CA ILE A 455 -173.19 -29.45 122.51
C ILE A 455 -172.42 -28.25 123.06
N GLY A 456 -172.85 -27.66 124.17
CA GLY A 456 -172.94 -28.48 125.36
C GLY A 456 -171.62 -29.19 125.61
N SER A 457 -171.18 -28.96 126.84
CA SER A 457 -170.92 -30.10 127.72
C SER A 457 -169.70 -30.94 127.39
N LEU A 458 -169.03 -30.73 126.26
CA LEU A 458 -168.22 -31.79 125.72
C LEU A 458 -166.82 -31.41 125.30
N SER A 459 -166.57 -30.25 124.68
CA SER A 459 -165.14 -29.94 124.53
C SER A 459 -164.52 -29.39 125.81
N THR A 460 -165.34 -29.28 126.86
CA THR A 460 -164.97 -29.58 128.24
C THR A 460 -163.74 -30.46 128.37
N GLY A 461 -162.94 -30.04 129.33
CA GLY A 461 -162.33 -30.99 130.26
C GLY A 461 -161.22 -31.82 129.68
N THR A 462 -160.96 -31.66 128.40
CA THR A 462 -160.19 -32.59 127.63
C THR A 462 -159.67 -31.80 126.44
N ALA A 463 -158.46 -31.93 125.99
CA ALA A 463 -157.35 -32.55 126.66
C ALA A 463 -156.68 -31.42 127.44
N GLN A 464 -156.86 -31.43 128.75
CA GLN A 464 -156.09 -32.34 129.57
C GLN A 464 -154.63 -32.13 129.33
N ALA A 465 -154.03 -31.79 130.45
CA ALA A 465 -152.79 -32.40 130.82
C ALA A 465 -151.75 -32.12 129.74
N VAL A 466 -150.76 -32.98 129.70
CA VAL A 466 -150.05 -33.22 128.47
C VAL A 466 -149.54 -31.93 127.83
N THR A 467 -148.54 -31.31 128.42
CA THR A 467 -147.44 -32.02 129.04
C THR A 467 -146.59 -30.87 129.54
N SER A 468 -146.51 -30.63 130.84
CA SER A 468 -145.64 -31.41 131.70
C SER A 468 -144.19 -31.29 131.18
N LEU A 469 -143.21 -31.02 131.98
CA LEU A 469 -143.07 -31.19 133.41
C LEU A 469 -141.64 -30.75 133.68
#